data_AF-A0A2H5W7S4-F1
#
_entry.id   AF-A0A2H5W7S4-F1
#
_cell.length_a   1.000
_cell.length_b   1.000
_cell.length_c   1.000
_cell.angle_alpha   90.00
_cell.angle_beta   90.00
_cell.angle_gamma   90.00
#
_symmetry.space_group_name_H-M   'P 1'
#
loop_
_entity.id
_entity.type
_entity.pdbx_description
1 polymer ?
#
loop_
_entity_poly.entity_id
_entity_poly.type
_entity_poly.pdbx_seq_one_letter_code
_entity_poly.pdbx_strand_id
1 'polypeptide(L)'
;MARVRTRASQTARDSSGKLRTATIRMPEGKLRLLKSIANFEGRTITEILNELVSEYIERHRETLEFLNIPGFVQECQEGLREIRAGGGKTLDDLDG
;
A
#
# COMPACT_ATOMS: atom_id res chain seq x y z
N MET A 1 -1.53 42.04 2.39
CA MET A 1 -0.61 40.98 2.85
C MET A 1 -1.34 39.65 2.87
N ALA A 2 -0.84 38.61 2.21
CA ALA A 2 -1.39 37.25 2.28
C ALA A 2 -0.42 36.33 3.04
N ARG A 3 -0.94 35.53 3.99
CA ARG A 3 -0.14 34.51 4.70
C ARG A 3 -0.40 33.14 4.09
N VAL A 4 0.42 32.75 3.13
CA VAL A 4 0.48 31.35 2.66
C VAL A 4 1.01 30.49 3.81
N ARG A 5 0.18 29.60 4.36
CA ARG A 5 0.61 28.57 5.32
C ARG A 5 0.89 27.27 4.58
N THR A 6 2.14 27.07 4.19
CA THR A 6 2.65 25.81 3.66
C THR A 6 2.32 24.67 4.63
N ARG A 7 1.52 23.68 4.20
CA ARG A 7 1.34 22.43 4.96
C ARG A 7 2.48 21.49 4.61
N ALA A 8 3.49 21.43 5.47
CA ALA A 8 4.54 20.45 5.38
C ALA A 8 4.01 19.03 5.68
N SER A 9 4.36 18.10 4.81
CA SER A 9 4.81 16.73 5.11
C SER A 9 4.48 16.15 6.50
N GLN A 10 3.26 15.63 6.72
CA GLN A 10 2.92 15.01 8.01
C GLN A 10 1.78 13.95 7.97
N THR A 11 1.98 12.84 7.27
CA THR A 11 1.22 11.57 7.47
C THR A 11 2.10 10.33 7.34
N ALA A 12 3.26 10.35 8.00
CA ALA A 12 3.96 9.14 8.43
C ALA A 12 4.00 9.19 9.97
N ARG A 13 3.70 8.07 10.64
CA ARG A 13 3.41 7.96 12.10
C ARG A 13 2.07 8.58 12.55
N ASP A 14 0.95 7.88 12.30
CA ASP A 14 -0.31 8.01 13.08
C ASP A 14 -0.47 6.74 13.97
N SER A 15 0.59 6.27 14.67
CA SER A 15 0.64 5.06 15.54
C SER A 15 -0.15 5.21 16.86
N SER A 16 -1.30 5.87 16.75
CA SER A 16 -2.30 6.07 17.79
C SER A 16 -3.39 5.04 17.58
N GLY A 17 -3.87 4.38 18.65
CA GLY A 17 -5.00 3.44 18.59
C GLY A 17 -6.37 4.11 18.35
N LYS A 18 -6.43 5.08 17.42
CA LYS A 18 -7.57 5.95 17.17
C LYS A 18 -8.40 5.44 16.00
N LEU A 19 -9.35 4.57 16.31
CA LEU A 19 -10.37 4.11 15.36
C LEU A 19 -11.05 5.30 14.68
N ARG A 20 -11.29 5.18 13.36
CA ARG A 20 -12.01 6.15 12.54
C ARG A 20 -13.11 5.42 11.76
N THR A 21 -14.31 5.98 11.71
CA THR A 21 -15.43 5.41 10.97
C THR A 21 -15.34 5.76 9.48
N ALA A 22 -15.57 4.77 8.62
CA ALA A 22 -15.73 4.96 7.17
C ALA A 22 -17.07 4.38 6.70
N THR A 23 -17.75 5.07 5.77
CA THR A 23 -19.04 4.62 5.22
C THR A 23 -18.85 4.06 3.82
N ILE A 24 -18.91 2.74 3.68
CA ILE A 24 -18.77 2.04 2.39
C ILE A 24 -20.15 1.89 1.73
N ARG A 25 -20.26 2.30 0.46
CA ARG A 25 -21.44 2.03 -0.38
C ARG A 25 -21.24 0.72 -1.13
N MET A 26 -22.24 -0.17 -1.11
CA MET A 26 -22.22 -1.43 -1.84
C MET A 26 -23.63 -1.86 -2.29
N PRO A 27 -23.78 -2.71 -3.33
CA PRO A 27 -25.08 -3.22 -3.76
C PRO A 27 -25.79 -4.00 -2.65
N GLU A 28 -27.11 -3.77 -2.50
CA GLU A 28 -27.91 -4.30 -1.40
C GLU A 28 -27.87 -5.85 -1.32
N GLY A 29 -27.89 -6.54 -2.46
CA GLY A 29 -27.76 -8.00 -2.52
C GLY A 29 -26.41 -8.52 -2.00
N LYS A 30 -25.30 -7.79 -2.24
CA LYS A 30 -23.98 -8.13 -1.68
C LYS A 30 -23.95 -7.90 -0.17
N LEU A 31 -24.55 -6.81 0.31
CA LEU A 31 -24.68 -6.54 1.75
C LEU A 31 -25.55 -7.58 2.48
N ARG A 32 -26.65 -8.04 1.86
CA ARG A 32 -27.46 -9.15 2.40
C ARG A 32 -26.65 -10.44 2.51
N LEU A 33 -25.96 -10.85 1.46
CA LEU A 33 -25.15 -12.08 1.47
C LEU A 33 -24.01 -12.01 2.49
N LEU A 34 -23.29 -10.88 2.55
CA LEU A 34 -22.20 -10.68 3.53
C LEU A 34 -22.73 -10.74 4.98
N LYS A 35 -23.91 -10.19 5.26
CA LYS A 35 -24.58 -10.33 6.58
C LYS A 35 -24.90 -11.78 6.92
N SER A 36 -25.44 -12.56 5.96
CA SER A 36 -25.75 -13.97 6.17
C SER A 36 -24.49 -14.80 6.47
N ILE A 37 -23.39 -14.56 5.74
CA ILE A 37 -22.10 -15.23 5.95
C ILE A 37 -21.51 -14.85 7.32
N ALA A 38 -21.43 -13.55 7.63
CA ALA A 38 -20.89 -13.07 8.91
C ALA A 38 -21.66 -13.65 10.12
N ASN A 39 -22.99 -13.66 10.06
CA ASN A 39 -23.83 -14.28 11.10
C ASN A 39 -23.61 -15.80 11.23
N PHE A 40 -23.36 -16.51 10.12
CA PHE A 40 -23.08 -17.96 10.13
C PHE A 40 -21.69 -18.28 10.71
N GLU A 41 -20.69 -17.46 10.40
CA GLU A 41 -19.34 -17.57 10.98
C GLU A 41 -19.26 -17.09 12.44
N GLY A 42 -20.30 -16.44 12.97
CA GLY A 42 -20.30 -15.85 14.31
C GLY A 42 -19.46 -14.57 14.43
N ARG A 43 -19.22 -13.88 13.31
CA ARG A 43 -18.28 -12.75 13.18
C ARG A 43 -18.99 -11.45 12.80
N THR A 44 -18.37 -10.31 13.07
CA THR A 44 -18.86 -9.02 12.59
C THR A 44 -18.34 -8.71 11.18
N ILE A 45 -19.10 -7.90 10.44
CA ILE A 45 -18.66 -7.36 9.14
C ILE A 45 -17.36 -6.53 9.32
N THR A 46 -17.18 -5.89 10.47
CA THR A 46 -15.99 -5.06 10.77
C THR A 46 -14.72 -5.90 10.84
N GLU A 47 -14.74 -7.07 11.47
CA GLU A 47 -13.59 -7.99 11.53
C GLU A 47 -13.23 -8.49 10.13
N ILE A 48 -14.22 -9.02 9.40
CA ILE A 48 -14.05 -9.52 8.02
C ILE A 48 -13.46 -8.43 7.10
N LEU A 49 -13.96 -7.20 7.18
CA LEU A 49 -13.43 -6.09 6.37
C LEU A 49 -12.04 -5.63 6.83
N ASN A 50 -11.74 -5.64 8.14
CA ASN A 50 -10.42 -5.25 8.64
C ASN A 50 -9.34 -6.26 8.22
N GLU A 51 -9.63 -7.57 8.24
CA GLU A 51 -8.72 -8.60 7.75
C GLU A 51 -8.47 -8.45 6.25
N LEU A 52 -9.53 -8.35 5.43
CA LEU A 52 -9.42 -8.13 3.98
C LEU A 52 -8.67 -6.84 3.62
N VAL A 53 -8.85 -5.76 4.41
CA VAL A 53 -8.09 -4.51 4.25
C VAL A 53 -6.62 -4.69 4.65
N SER A 54 -6.33 -5.45 5.70
CA SER A 54 -4.96 -5.74 6.14
C SER A 54 -4.20 -6.57 5.11
N GLU A 55 -4.80 -7.64 4.59
CA GLU A 55 -4.23 -8.44 3.49
C GLU A 55 -4.02 -7.61 2.21
N TYR A 56 -4.96 -6.72 1.89
CA TYR A 56 -4.84 -5.85 0.73
C TYR A 56 -3.70 -4.83 0.90
N ILE A 57 -3.54 -4.25 2.09
CA ILE A 57 -2.45 -3.31 2.39
C ILE A 57 -1.10 -4.02 2.29
N GLU A 58 -0.92 -5.15 2.99
CA GLU A 58 0.39 -5.81 3.06
C GLU A 58 0.84 -6.33 1.69
N ARG A 59 -0.10 -6.86 0.87
CA ARG A 59 0.18 -7.29 -0.52
C ARG A 59 0.69 -6.17 -1.43
N HIS A 60 0.32 -4.92 -1.17
CA HIS A 60 0.77 -3.76 -1.95
C HIS A 60 1.90 -2.99 -1.27
N ARG A 61 2.32 -3.39 -0.06
CA ARG A 61 3.24 -2.62 0.77
C ARG A 61 4.61 -2.45 0.14
N GLU A 62 5.26 -3.53 -0.29
CA GLU A 62 6.55 -3.48 -0.98
C GLU A 62 6.47 -2.59 -2.23
N THR A 63 5.38 -2.73 -3.01
CA THR A 63 5.13 -1.90 -4.20
C THR A 63 5.04 -0.41 -3.85
N LEU A 64 4.36 -0.06 -2.77
CA LEU A 64 4.24 1.32 -2.29
C LEU A 64 5.56 1.84 -1.70
N GLU A 65 6.35 1.00 -1.04
CA GLU A 65 7.67 1.34 -0.52
C GLU A 65 8.64 1.65 -1.68
N PHE A 66 8.68 0.84 -2.75
CA PHE A 66 9.45 1.13 -3.96
C PHE A 66 8.99 2.40 -4.70
N LEU A 67 7.67 2.61 -4.86
CA LEU A 67 7.12 3.81 -5.52
C LEU A 67 7.40 5.11 -4.74
N ASN A 68 7.76 5.01 -3.46
CA ASN A 68 8.09 6.15 -2.60
C ASN A 68 9.59 6.52 -2.63
N ILE A 69 10.43 5.75 -3.33
CA ILE A 69 11.85 6.06 -3.57
C ILE A 69 11.96 7.00 -4.78
N PRO A 70 12.40 8.27 -4.62
CA PRO A 70 12.54 9.20 -5.74
C PRO A 70 13.60 8.70 -6.73
N GLY A 71 13.29 8.72 -8.03
CA GLY A 71 14.22 8.29 -9.09
C GLY A 71 14.28 6.78 -9.34
N PHE A 72 13.67 5.94 -8.49
CA PHE A 72 13.79 4.48 -8.57
C PHE A 72 13.39 3.89 -9.93
N VAL A 73 12.28 4.35 -10.52
CA VAL A 73 11.82 3.90 -11.84
C VAL A 73 12.82 4.30 -12.94
N GLN A 74 13.48 5.45 -12.80
CA GLN A 74 14.50 5.93 -13.73
C GLN A 74 15.78 5.09 -13.61
N GLU A 75 16.26 4.81 -12.40
CA GLU A 75 17.46 3.97 -12.18
C GLU A 75 17.23 2.52 -12.62
N CYS A 76 16.06 1.93 -12.35
CA CYS A 76 15.72 0.61 -12.88
C CYS A 76 15.69 0.58 -14.43
N GLN A 77 15.26 1.66 -15.07
CA GLN A 77 15.33 1.79 -16.54
C GLN A 77 16.76 2.02 -17.05
N GLU A 78 17.62 2.69 -16.27
CA GLU A 78 19.04 2.93 -16.57
C GLU A 78 19.84 1.62 -16.53
N GLY A 79 19.80 0.89 -15.42
CA GLY A 79 20.48 -0.40 -15.28
C GLY A 79 19.97 -1.44 -16.28
N LEU A 80 18.67 -1.43 -16.62
CA LEU A 80 18.12 -2.28 -17.68
C LEU A 80 18.65 -1.91 -19.08
N ARG A 81 18.97 -0.63 -19.35
CA ARG A 81 19.67 -0.23 -20.58
C ARG A 81 21.12 -0.69 -20.56
N GLU A 82 21.81 -0.53 -19.44
CA GLU A 82 23.22 -0.92 -19.26
C GLU A 82 23.42 -2.43 -19.49
N ILE A 83 22.65 -3.27 -18.81
CA ILE A 83 22.70 -4.74 -18.96
C ILE A 83 22.40 -5.15 -20.41
N ARG A 84 21.44 -4.50 -21.08
CA ARG A 84 21.13 -4.74 -22.50
C ARG A 84 22.23 -4.28 -23.47
N ALA A 85 23.08 -3.36 -23.06
CA ALA A 85 24.25 -2.92 -23.81
C ALA A 85 25.50 -3.80 -23.57
N GLY A 86 25.41 -4.80 -22.67
CA GLY A 86 26.53 -5.65 -22.28
C GLY A 86 27.40 -5.08 -21.15
N GLY A 87 26.89 -4.08 -20.42
CA GLY A 87 27.48 -3.62 -19.16
C GLY A 87 26.93 -4.37 -17.93
N GLY A 88 27.02 -3.74 -16.76
CA GLY A 88 26.73 -4.37 -15.47
C GLY A 88 27.92 -5.12 -14.89
N LYS A 89 27.64 -5.93 -13.86
CA LYS A 89 28.61 -6.74 -13.10
C LYS A 89 28.18 -8.21 -13.08
N THR A 90 29.14 -9.12 -13.04
CA THR A 90 28.89 -10.53 -12.68
C THR A 90 28.74 -10.68 -11.16
N LEU A 91 28.34 -11.86 -10.67
CA LEU A 91 28.30 -12.12 -9.23
C LEU A 91 29.70 -12.07 -8.61
N ASP A 92 30.71 -12.57 -9.33
CA ASP A 92 32.11 -12.58 -8.92
C ASP A 92 32.69 -11.16 -8.75
N ASP A 93 32.07 -10.15 -9.40
CA ASP A 93 32.42 -8.72 -9.25
C ASP A 93 31.76 -8.04 -8.04
N LEU A 94 30.95 -8.76 -7.24
CA LEU A 94 30.14 -8.22 -6.14
C LEU A 94 30.58 -8.66 -4.73
N ASP A 95 31.37 -9.74 -4.61
CA ASP A 95 31.90 -10.25 -3.32
C ASP A 95 33.12 -9.45 -2.81
N GLY A 96 33.00 -8.12 -2.73
CA GLY A 96 34.07 -7.15 -2.37
C GLY A 96 33.94 -6.51 -1.00
#